data_AF-A0A926A723-F1
#
_entry.id   AF-A0A926A723-F1
#
_cell.length_a   1.000
_cell.length_b   1.000
_cell.length_c   1.000
_cell.angle_alpha   90.00
_cell.angle_beta   90.00
_cell.angle_gamma   90.00
#
_symmetry.space_group_name_H-M   'P 1'
#
loop_
_entity.id
_entity.type
_entity.pdbx_description
1 polymer ?
#
loop_
_entity_poly.entity_id
_entity_poly.type
_entity_poly.pdbx_seq_one_letter_code
_entity_poly.pdbx_strand_id
1 'polypeptide(L)' 'MSADRARWHTRHDDPDNSPVQRLAAVQEQIRRALDRAQPGPVRLLSLCAGDGRDVLQVLAEHPRS' A
#
# COMPACT_ATOMS: atom_id res chain seq x y z
N MET A 1 -7.67 25.77 -14.58
CA MET A 1 -7.02 25.63 -13.26
C MET A 1 -7.20 24.20 -12.74
N SER A 2 -6.45 23.21 -13.25
CA SER A 2 -6.48 21.84 -12.72
C SER A 2 -5.22 21.07 -13.15
N ALA A 3 -4.07 21.43 -12.60
CA ALA A 3 -2.81 20.73 -12.87
C ALA A 3 -1.97 20.47 -11.61
N ASP A 4 -2.42 20.95 -10.44
CA ASP A 4 -1.62 20.92 -9.22
C ASP A 4 -1.61 19.53 -8.55
N ARG A 5 -2.79 18.88 -8.48
CA ARG A 5 -2.95 17.55 -7.88
C ARG A 5 -2.22 16.44 -8.64
N ALA A 6 -2.28 16.47 -9.98
CA ALA A 6 -1.66 15.44 -10.80
C ALA A 6 -0.12 15.46 -10.66
N ARG A 7 0.48 16.66 -10.56
CA ARG A 7 1.93 16.83 -10.39
C ARG A 7 2.44 16.42 -9.01
N TRP A 8 1.62 16.54 -7.97
CA TRP A 8 1.98 16.06 -6.62
C TRP A 8 2.06 14.53 -6.56
N HIS A 9 1.22 13.83 -7.33
CA HIS A 9 1.25 12.36 -7.40
C HIS A 9 2.51 11.81 -8.08
N THR A 10 3.02 12.48 -9.13
CA THR A 10 4.13 11.96 -9.95
C THR A 10 5.50 11.98 -9.24
N ARG A 11 5.66 12.75 -8.15
CA ARG A 11 6.93 12.77 -7.39
C ARG A 11 7.21 11.47 -6.61
N HIS A 12 6.28 10.54 -6.58
CA HIS A 12 6.43 9.26 -5.89
C HIS A 12 7.06 8.15 -6.76
N ASP A 13 7.28 8.39 -8.04
CA ASP A 13 7.73 7.36 -8.99
C ASP A 13 9.24 7.42 -9.30
N ASP A 14 10.02 8.08 -8.45
CA ASP A 14 11.47 8.16 -8.58
C ASP A 14 12.14 6.96 -7.86
N PRO A 15 12.72 6.00 -8.61
CA PRO A 15 13.19 4.72 -8.06
C PRO A 15 14.40 4.86 -7.12
N ASP A 16 15.14 5.97 -7.19
CA ASP A 16 16.29 6.26 -6.32
C ASP A 16 15.90 7.02 -5.04
N ASN A 17 14.63 7.38 -4.87
CA ASN A 17 14.15 8.11 -3.70
C ASN A 17 13.37 7.20 -2.73
N SER A 18 13.76 7.28 -1.45
CA SER A 18 13.19 6.72 -0.22
C SER A 18 11.72 6.20 -0.22
N PRO A 19 10.72 6.85 -0.86
CA PRO A 19 9.33 6.37 -0.94
C PRO A 19 9.10 4.97 -1.54
N VAL A 20 9.83 4.54 -2.59
CA VAL A 20 9.60 3.20 -3.20
C VAL A 20 10.03 2.09 -2.24
N GLN A 21 11.16 2.29 -1.54
CA GLN A 21 11.60 1.38 -0.48
C GLN A 21 10.59 1.34 0.67
N ARG A 22 10.00 2.49 1.02
CA ARG A 22 8.96 2.56 2.06
C ARG A 22 7.70 1.79 1.67
N LEU A 23 7.22 1.90 0.43
CA LEU A 23 6.05 1.17 -0.04
C LEU A 23 6.26 -0.34 0.06
N ALA A 24 7.39 -0.84 -0.46
CA ALA A 24 7.72 -2.26 -0.40
C ALA A 24 7.81 -2.78 1.05
N ALA A 25 8.41 -1.99 1.96
CA ALA A 25 8.49 -2.35 3.37
C ALA A 25 7.11 -2.41 4.04
N VAL A 26 6.22 -1.45 3.75
CA VAL A 26 4.85 -1.45 4.28
C VAL A 26 4.05 -2.63 3.74
N GLN A 27 4.13 -2.91 2.43
CA GLN A 27 3.48 -4.06 1.81
C GLN A 27 3.93 -5.38 2.45
N GLU A 28 5.21 -5.52 2.73
CA GLU A 28 5.76 -6.69 3.41
C GLU A 28 5.22 -6.83 4.85
N GLN A 29 5.09 -5.73 5.59
CA GLN A 29 4.48 -5.79 6.93
C GLN A 29 3.00 -6.17 6.89
N ILE A 30 2.25 -5.68 5.89
CA ILE A 30 0.84 -6.04 5.69
C ILE A 30 0.70 -7.53 5.38
N ARG A 31 1.52 -8.07 4.46
CA ARG A 31 1.55 -9.51 4.15
C ARG A 31 1.80 -10.34 5.41
N ARG A 32 2.85 -10.00 6.17
CA ARG A 32 3.15 -10.68 7.44
C ARG A 32 2.05 -10.56 8.49
N ALA A 33 1.29 -9.48 8.50
CA ALA A 33 0.16 -9.33 9.41
C ALA A 33 -1.00 -10.24 9.01
N LEU A 34 -1.28 -10.36 7.70
CA LEU A 34 -2.29 -11.27 7.15
C LEU A 34 -1.92 -12.74 7.38
N ASP A 35 -0.66 -13.12 7.15
CA ASP A 35 -0.17 -14.49 7.39
C ASP A 35 -0.33 -14.92 8.85
N ARG A 36 -0.15 -13.98 9.80
CA ARG A 36 -0.26 -14.23 11.24
C ARG A 36 -1.70 -14.08 11.76
N ALA A 37 -2.62 -13.59 10.95
CA ALA A 37 -4.01 -13.42 11.37
C ALA A 37 -4.66 -14.78 11.62
N GLN A 38 -5.43 -14.89 12.70
CA GLN A 38 -6.15 -16.12 13.04
C GLN A 38 -7.11 -16.53 11.90
N PRO A 39 -7.45 -17.83 11.80
CA PRO A 39 -8.47 -18.29 10.87
C PRO A 39 -9.78 -17.51 11.04
N GLY A 40 -10.38 -17.10 9.93
CA GLY A 40 -11.61 -16.31 9.91
C GLY A 40 -11.47 -14.94 9.25
N PRO A 41 -12.56 -14.16 9.19
CA PRO A 41 -12.60 -12.88 8.48
C PRO A 41 -11.65 -11.84 9.08
N VAL A 42 -10.92 -11.13 8.22
CA VAL A 42 -10.09 -9.98 8.61
C VAL A 42 -10.78 -8.70 8.15
N ARG A 43 -10.85 -7.71 9.06
CA ARG A 43 -11.34 -6.36 8.76
C ARG A 43 -10.17 -5.40 8.84
N LEU A 44 -9.98 -4.60 7.80
CA LEU A 44 -8.87 -3.66 7.67
C LEU A 44 -9.41 -2.23 7.57
N LEU A 45 -8.77 -1.31 8.28
CA LEU A 45 -8.97 0.14 8.17
C LEU A 45 -7.64 0.78 7.79
N SER A 46 -7.59 1.47 6.64
CA SER A 46 -6.42 2.23 6.21
C SER A 46 -6.71 3.73 6.33
N LEU A 47 -5.96 4.41 7.19
CA LEU A 47 -6.07 5.85 7.39
C LEU A 47 -5.04 6.56 6.50
N CYS A 48 -5.46 7.63 5.83
CA CYS A 48 -4.61 8.37 4.89
C CYS A 48 -4.03 7.49 3.76
N ALA A 49 -4.84 6.56 3.24
CA ALA A 49 -4.40 5.50 2.32
C ALA A 49 -3.76 5.98 1.00
N GLY A 50 -3.87 7.28 0.66
CA GLY A 50 -3.35 7.78 -0.61
C GLY A 50 -4.00 7.07 -1.80
N ASP A 51 -3.18 6.44 -2.64
CA ASP A 51 -3.64 5.61 -3.77
C ASP A 51 -3.92 4.14 -3.41
N GLY A 52 -3.72 3.76 -2.13
CA GLY A 52 -4.03 2.44 -1.60
C GLY A 52 -3.12 1.32 -2.10
N ARG A 53 -1.99 1.63 -2.76
CA ARG A 53 -1.07 0.60 -3.29
C ARG A 53 -0.48 -0.30 -2.22
N ASP A 54 -0.36 0.19 -1.00
CA ASP A 54 0.11 -0.58 0.15
C ASP A 54 -0.81 -1.76 0.49
N VAL A 55 -2.13 -1.55 0.44
CA VAL A 55 -3.13 -2.57 0.77
C VAL A 55 -3.63 -3.31 -0.48
N LEU A 56 -4.06 -2.58 -1.51
CA LEU A 56 -4.76 -3.16 -2.66
C LEU A 56 -3.86 -4.10 -3.47
N GLN A 57 -2.59 -3.76 -3.65
CA GLN A 57 -1.65 -4.64 -4.36
C GLN A 57 -1.35 -5.90 -3.57
N VAL A 58 -1.21 -5.80 -2.24
CA VAL A 58 -1.00 -6.98 -1.39
C VAL A 58 -2.23 -7.89 -1.45
N LEU A 59 -3.44 -7.34 -1.26
CA LEU A 59 -4.67 -8.13 -1.29
C LEU A 59 -4.89 -8.79 -2.65
N ALA A 60 -4.57 -8.13 -3.76
CA ALA A 60 -4.71 -8.74 -5.09
C ALA A 60 -3.91 -10.05 -5.26
N GLU A 61 -2.84 -10.24 -4.49
CA GLU A 61 -1.96 -11.40 -4.56
C GLU A 61 -2.05 -12.32 -3.33
N HIS A 62 -2.69 -11.88 -2.24
CA HIS A 62 -2.70 -12.61 -0.98
C HIS A 62 -3.76 -13.71 -0.96
N PRO A 63 -3.45 -14.94 -0.49
CA PRO A 63 -4.43 -16.04 -0.34
C PRO A 63 -5.59 -15.77 0.64
N ARG A 64 -5.57 -14.62 1.31
CA ARG A 64 -6.57 -14.23 2.32
C ARG A 64 -7.42 -13.03 1.87
N SER A 65 -7.38 -12.69 0.59
CA SER A 65 -8.24 -11.66 -0.02
C SER A 65 -9.69 -12.10 -0.14
#